data_AF-A0A2D5Z4P2-F1
#
_entry.id   AF-A0A2D5Z4P2-F1
#
_cell.length_a   1.000
_cell.length_b   1.000
_cell.length_c   1.000
_cell.angle_alpha   90.00
_cell.angle_beta   90.00
_cell.angle_gamma   90.00
#
_symmetry.space_group_name_H-M   'P 1'
#
loop_
_entity.id
_entity.type
_entity.pdbx_description
1 polymer ?
#
loop_
_entity_poly.entity_id
_entity_poly.type
_entity_poly.pdbx_seq_one_letter_code
_entity_poly.pdbx_strand_id
1 'polypeptide(L)'
;MLILRIRQAETAAADGRLDEAFELARFDDVRSHRRGQRLIGTLVRQFVERARNHCESEHFEQALADADKAARLGGPQFEIEQLRTEALDAVNAKRRSEGQRRETLDAARRHIDRGRLSQGERLLESLSEPGSRGRMLERAAADGRADRDRQRAQVRSAVEAGDFDRAVTALAGEGRGDDDDPASRQLRDDVVAGTLAHLRGEIEAGRIDRAATLLRRLDGLVPRAPVDRRSAEHVQIVRVIGLCARASDAIGQGRFDEARRALQRVAALMPDARWIEFSIEQARSAAEAREQLEVGPLGAMADGVTSVAGGSSAPVRDAAASPTVSPKRIVSPRGTELPSRMLMQIDGVGSFLILRDPQVTIGPASQSRPPTVPLMIRTDAASAQIERSDDDYFVRAVRDGESLRVNGRAVSNRLLADGDRIGLDAERRCSMKFRVPHAASTTAVVDLSGPRLSNADTRRIILLDRSLVIGPGPASHVRADALDAPWVLTVRDGALYAPGDSSALSPGAPIAVGELTARLTEW
;
A
#
# COMPACT_ATOMS: atom_id res chain seq x y z
N MET A 1 -60.68 27.84 -55.75
CA MET A 1 -59.42 27.75 -54.96
C MET A 1 -58.65 26.45 -55.22
N LEU A 2 -59.26 25.26 -55.10
CA LEU A 2 -58.58 23.96 -55.27
C LEU A 2 -57.74 23.81 -56.56
N ILE A 3 -58.32 24.09 -57.74
CA ILE A 3 -57.63 23.93 -59.04
C ILE A 3 -56.39 24.83 -59.15
N LEU A 4 -56.46 26.04 -58.58
CA LEU A 4 -55.33 26.98 -58.56
C LEU A 4 -54.19 26.44 -57.69
N ARG A 5 -54.51 25.90 -56.51
CA ARG A 5 -53.53 25.29 -55.60
C ARG A 5 -52.83 24.08 -56.22
N ILE A 6 -53.58 23.21 -56.91
CA ILE A 6 -53.01 22.06 -57.63
C ILE A 6 -52.03 22.53 -58.73
N ARG A 7 -52.39 23.55 -59.52
CA ARG A 7 -51.49 24.10 -60.55
C ARG A 7 -50.25 24.74 -59.94
N GLN A 8 -50.39 25.51 -58.86
CA GLN A 8 -49.25 26.10 -58.15
C GLN A 8 -48.30 25.03 -57.63
N ALA A 9 -48.83 23.95 -57.07
CA ALA A 9 -48.02 22.84 -56.58
C ALA A 9 -47.33 22.06 -57.72
N GLU A 10 -47.99 21.88 -58.87
CA GLU A 10 -47.37 21.31 -60.08
C GLU A 10 -46.22 22.19 -60.61
N THR A 11 -46.42 23.51 -60.66
CA THR A 11 -45.38 24.46 -61.07
C THR A 11 -44.19 24.43 -60.10
N ALA A 12 -44.45 24.48 -58.78
CA ALA A 12 -43.40 24.37 -57.78
C ALA A 12 -42.62 23.05 -57.88
N ALA A 13 -43.29 21.92 -58.12
CA ALA A 13 -42.65 20.63 -58.30
C ALA A 13 -41.78 20.57 -59.56
N ALA A 14 -42.25 21.14 -60.68
CA ALA A 14 -41.50 21.21 -61.93
C ALA A 14 -40.25 22.10 -61.82
N ASP A 15 -40.32 23.15 -61.01
CA ASP A 15 -39.21 24.06 -60.72
C ASP A 15 -38.22 23.49 -59.67
N GLY A 16 -38.42 22.25 -59.20
CA GLY A 16 -37.58 21.62 -58.17
C GLY A 16 -37.81 22.16 -56.75
N ARG A 17 -38.80 23.04 -56.54
CA ARG A 17 -39.18 23.58 -55.23
C ARG A 17 -40.09 22.59 -54.48
N LEU A 18 -39.53 21.42 -54.17
CA LEU A 18 -40.28 20.28 -53.62
C LEU A 18 -40.95 20.60 -52.27
N ASP A 19 -40.32 21.38 -51.40
CA ASP A 19 -40.86 21.73 -50.09
C ASP A 19 -42.08 22.65 -50.19
N GLU A 20 -42.06 23.61 -51.12
CA GLU A 20 -43.22 24.45 -51.43
C GLU A 20 -44.35 23.61 -52.04
N ALA A 21 -44.02 22.69 -52.96
CA ALA A 21 -44.98 21.78 -53.56
C ALA A 21 -45.63 20.84 -52.53
N PHE A 22 -44.87 20.38 -51.53
CA PHE A 22 -45.37 19.57 -50.41
C PHE A 22 -46.36 20.33 -49.55
N GLU A 23 -46.04 21.56 -49.15
CA GLU A 23 -46.92 22.41 -48.33
C GLU A 23 -48.27 22.67 -49.02
N LEU A 24 -48.27 22.80 -50.35
CA LEU A 24 -49.48 22.96 -51.15
C LEU A 24 -50.24 21.63 -51.36
N ALA A 25 -49.53 20.50 -51.44
CA ALA A 25 -50.11 19.18 -51.72
C ALA A 25 -50.66 18.45 -50.50
N ARG A 26 -50.31 18.86 -49.26
CA ARG A 26 -50.73 18.18 -48.03
C ARG A 26 -52.22 18.36 -47.68
N PHE A 27 -52.91 19.33 -48.27
CA PHE A 27 -54.31 19.62 -47.96
C PHE A 27 -55.26 18.52 -48.48
N ASP A 28 -56.27 18.16 -47.69
CA ASP A 28 -57.20 17.05 -47.99
C ASP A 28 -57.98 17.26 -49.29
N ASP A 29 -58.31 18.50 -49.64
CA ASP A 29 -59.00 18.84 -50.88
C ASP A 29 -58.15 18.52 -52.14
N VAL A 30 -56.83 18.72 -52.04
CA VAL A 30 -55.85 18.32 -53.07
C VAL A 30 -55.69 16.80 -53.11
N ARG A 31 -55.58 16.15 -51.95
CA ARG A 31 -55.46 14.69 -51.83
C ARG A 31 -56.69 13.98 -52.39
N SER A 32 -57.89 14.52 -52.23
CA SER A 32 -59.13 13.89 -52.72
C SER A 32 -59.31 13.98 -54.25
N HIS A 33 -58.56 14.86 -54.92
CA HIS A 33 -58.74 15.15 -56.33
C HIS A 33 -57.82 14.31 -57.24
N ARG A 34 -58.35 13.74 -58.33
CA ARG A 34 -57.58 12.86 -59.26
C ARG A 34 -56.28 13.47 -59.77
N ARG A 35 -56.29 14.78 -60.07
CA ARG A 35 -55.08 15.51 -60.50
C ARG A 35 -54.08 15.69 -59.35
N GLY A 36 -54.56 15.95 -58.14
CA GLY A 36 -53.72 16.05 -56.95
C GLY A 36 -53.08 14.70 -56.59
N GLN A 37 -53.79 13.59 -56.77
CA GLN A 37 -53.23 12.24 -56.59
C GLN A 37 -52.05 11.94 -57.54
N ARG A 38 -52.11 12.38 -58.81
CA ARG A 38 -50.97 12.22 -59.74
C ARG A 38 -49.77 13.08 -59.34
N LEU A 39 -50.02 14.31 -58.90
CA LEU A 39 -48.99 15.20 -58.38
C LEU A 39 -48.33 14.59 -57.14
N ILE A 40 -49.12 14.09 -56.19
CA ILE A 40 -48.65 13.41 -54.97
C ILE A 40 -47.73 12.24 -55.32
N GLY A 41 -48.12 11.36 -56.25
CA GLY A 41 -47.26 10.26 -56.68
C GLY A 41 -45.94 10.70 -57.33
N THR A 42 -45.92 11.88 -57.96
CA THR A 42 -44.69 12.47 -58.53
C THR A 42 -43.80 13.04 -57.43
N LEU A 43 -44.38 13.80 -56.50
CA LEU A 43 -43.68 14.35 -55.35
C LEU A 43 -43.07 13.26 -54.47
N VAL A 44 -43.80 12.18 -54.21
CA VAL A 44 -43.29 11.02 -53.46
C VAL A 44 -42.03 10.46 -54.10
N ARG A 45 -42.03 10.22 -55.43
CA ARG A 45 -40.83 9.72 -56.13
C ARG A 45 -39.65 10.67 -56.03
N GLN A 46 -39.90 11.97 -56.22
CA GLN A 46 -38.87 13.00 -56.13
C GLN A 46 -38.30 13.13 -54.71
N PHE A 47 -39.13 13.02 -53.67
CA PHE A 47 -38.65 13.00 -52.28
C PHE A 47 -37.85 11.73 -51.96
N VAL A 48 -38.28 10.55 -52.42
CA VAL A 48 -37.52 9.30 -52.22
C VAL A 48 -36.17 9.38 -52.92
N GLU A 49 -36.11 9.89 -54.15
CA GLU A 49 -34.87 10.08 -54.90
C GLU A 49 -33.94 11.10 -54.21
N ARG A 50 -34.48 12.26 -53.79
CA ARG A 50 -33.71 13.27 -53.04
C ARG A 50 -33.18 12.71 -51.71
N ALA A 51 -33.99 11.90 -51.03
CA ALA A 51 -33.58 11.25 -49.78
C ALA A 51 -32.46 10.23 -49.99
N ARG A 52 -32.49 9.46 -51.09
CA ARG A 52 -31.37 8.56 -51.47
C ARG A 52 -30.10 9.35 -51.73
N ASN A 53 -30.18 10.43 -52.49
CA ASN A 53 -29.03 11.31 -52.76
C ASN A 53 -28.47 11.93 -51.46
N HIS A 54 -29.33 12.28 -50.51
CA HIS A 54 -28.91 12.74 -49.19
C HIS A 54 -28.22 11.64 -48.38
N CYS A 55 -28.67 10.38 -48.44
CA CYS A 55 -27.97 9.25 -47.83
C CYS A 55 -26.59 9.03 -48.46
N GLU A 56 -26.49 9.06 -49.79
CA GLU A 56 -25.21 8.92 -50.51
C GLU A 56 -24.22 10.06 -50.18
N SER A 57 -24.74 11.25 -49.87
CA SER A 57 -23.95 12.42 -49.48
C SER A 57 -23.73 12.54 -47.96
N GLU A 58 -24.07 11.51 -47.17
CA GLU A 58 -24.01 11.50 -45.69
C GLU A 58 -24.84 12.58 -44.97
N HIS A 59 -25.82 13.17 -45.65
CA HIS A 59 -26.78 14.14 -45.12
C HIS A 59 -28.01 13.43 -44.54
N PHE A 60 -27.80 12.54 -43.57
CA PHE A 60 -28.83 11.62 -43.10
C PHE A 60 -30.05 12.29 -42.44
N GLU A 61 -29.88 13.44 -41.78
CA GLU A 61 -31.00 14.19 -41.20
C GLU A 61 -31.93 14.76 -42.29
N GLN A 62 -31.35 15.24 -43.39
CA GLN A 62 -32.08 15.71 -44.56
C GLN A 62 -32.75 14.54 -45.31
N ALA A 63 -32.10 13.37 -45.34
CA ALA A 63 -32.70 12.14 -45.89
C ALA A 63 -33.95 11.71 -45.11
N LEU A 64 -33.87 11.72 -43.77
CA LEU A 64 -35.01 11.41 -42.89
C LEU A 64 -36.16 12.39 -43.08
N ALA A 65 -35.86 13.70 -43.16
CA ALA A 65 -36.88 14.73 -43.40
C ALA A 65 -37.62 14.54 -44.73
N ASP A 66 -36.94 14.08 -45.77
CA ASP A 66 -37.54 13.83 -47.09
C ASP A 66 -38.33 12.51 -47.13
N ALA A 67 -37.85 11.46 -46.46
CA ALA A 67 -38.64 10.25 -46.21
C ALA A 67 -39.93 10.55 -45.43
N ASP A 68 -39.87 11.42 -44.42
CA ASP A 68 -41.05 11.84 -43.65
C ASP A 68 -42.08 12.58 -44.50
N LYS A 69 -41.64 13.44 -45.41
CA LYS A 69 -42.51 14.13 -46.37
C LYS A 69 -43.14 13.14 -47.35
N ALA A 70 -42.37 12.20 -47.88
CA ALA A 70 -42.88 11.13 -48.75
C ALA A 70 -43.94 10.25 -48.02
N ALA A 71 -43.69 9.91 -46.75
CA ALA A 71 -44.63 9.13 -45.94
C ALA A 71 -45.94 9.89 -45.71
N ARG A 72 -45.88 11.17 -45.33
CA ARG A 72 -47.05 12.05 -45.13
C ARG A 72 -47.89 12.21 -46.39
N LEU A 73 -47.26 12.17 -47.56
CA LEU A 73 -47.95 12.21 -48.83
C LEU A 73 -48.64 10.89 -49.20
N GLY A 74 -48.34 9.77 -48.52
CA GLY A 74 -48.94 8.46 -48.76
C GLY A 74 -48.16 7.61 -49.76
N GLY A 75 -46.84 7.77 -49.82
CA GLY A 75 -45.98 6.96 -50.68
C GLY A 75 -45.88 5.47 -50.30
N PRO A 76 -45.17 4.66 -51.10
CA PRO A 76 -44.96 3.24 -50.83
C PRO A 76 -44.31 3.04 -49.46
N GLN A 77 -45.06 2.46 -48.52
CA GLN A 77 -44.62 2.33 -47.12
C GLN A 77 -43.31 1.52 -47.02
N PHE A 78 -43.15 0.47 -47.80
CA PHE A 78 -41.96 -0.38 -47.75
C PHE A 78 -40.66 0.37 -48.13
N GLU A 79 -40.64 1.10 -49.24
CA GLU A 79 -39.45 1.82 -49.71
C GLU A 79 -39.06 2.97 -48.77
N ILE A 80 -40.06 3.66 -48.22
CA ILE A 80 -39.84 4.78 -47.30
C ILE A 80 -39.33 4.28 -45.96
N GLU A 81 -39.90 3.21 -45.41
CA GLU A 81 -39.43 2.61 -44.16
C GLU A 81 -38.03 2.00 -44.30
N GLN A 82 -37.70 1.40 -45.46
CA GLN A 82 -36.35 0.95 -45.74
C GLN A 82 -35.35 2.12 -45.69
N LEU A 83 -35.65 3.22 -46.38
CA LEU A 83 -34.76 4.38 -46.42
C LEU A 83 -34.63 5.06 -45.04
N ARG A 84 -35.71 5.13 -44.26
CA ARG A 84 -35.65 5.60 -42.87
C ARG A 84 -34.74 4.73 -42.02
N THR A 85 -34.88 3.42 -42.13
CA THR A 85 -34.05 2.46 -41.38
C THR A 85 -32.58 2.64 -41.74
N GLU A 86 -32.24 2.69 -43.02
CA GLU A 86 -30.88 2.91 -43.51
C GLU A 86 -30.27 4.22 -42.99
N ALA A 87 -31.03 5.33 -43.07
CA ALA A 87 -30.57 6.63 -42.59
C ALA A 87 -30.41 6.66 -41.06
N LEU A 88 -31.34 6.07 -40.30
CA LEU A 88 -31.24 5.97 -38.83
C LEU A 88 -30.05 5.12 -38.40
N ASP A 89 -29.81 4.00 -39.05
CA ASP A 89 -28.67 3.12 -38.76
C ASP A 89 -27.35 3.84 -39.04
N ALA A 90 -27.28 4.61 -40.13
CA ALA A 90 -26.10 5.42 -40.46
C ALA A 90 -25.86 6.54 -39.43
N VAL A 91 -26.89 7.26 -38.98
CA VAL A 91 -26.79 8.27 -37.90
C VAL A 91 -26.28 7.61 -36.61
N ASN A 92 -26.84 6.46 -36.24
CA ASN A 92 -26.44 5.74 -35.04
C ASN A 92 -25.01 5.19 -35.14
N ALA A 93 -24.58 4.73 -36.31
CA ALA A 93 -23.20 4.31 -36.56
C ALA A 93 -22.22 5.48 -36.42
N LYS A 94 -22.55 6.65 -37.00
CA LYS A 94 -21.74 7.87 -36.90
C LYS A 94 -21.63 8.39 -35.46
N ARG A 95 -22.73 8.41 -34.71
CA ARG A 95 -22.72 8.77 -33.28
C ARG A 95 -21.88 7.81 -32.45
N ARG A 96 -21.95 6.50 -32.73
CA ARG A 96 -21.13 5.49 -32.05
C ARG A 96 -19.64 5.68 -32.33
N SER A 97 -19.24 5.90 -33.59
CA SER A 97 -17.83 6.10 -33.95
C SER A 97 -17.28 7.40 -33.35
N GLU A 98 -18.04 8.50 -33.36
CA GLU A 98 -17.66 9.75 -32.69
C GLU A 98 -17.55 9.59 -31.17
N GLY A 99 -18.47 8.84 -30.55
CA GLY A 99 -18.43 8.51 -29.12
C GLY A 99 -17.16 7.74 -28.75
N GLN A 100 -16.90 6.62 -29.43
CA GLN A 100 -15.71 5.80 -29.23
C GLN A 100 -14.43 6.61 -29.43
N ARG A 101 -14.37 7.45 -30.46
CA ARG A 101 -13.24 8.35 -30.70
C ARG A 101 -13.00 9.30 -29.53
N ARG A 102 -14.05 9.94 -29.00
CA ARG A 102 -13.94 10.84 -27.84
C ARG A 102 -13.44 10.10 -26.61
N GLU A 103 -13.97 8.91 -26.35
CA GLU A 103 -13.55 8.05 -25.24
C GLU A 103 -12.07 7.67 -25.34
N THR A 104 -11.60 7.27 -26.53
CA THR A 104 -10.18 6.94 -26.79
C THR A 104 -9.28 8.15 -26.58
N LEU A 105 -9.66 9.34 -27.08
CA LEU A 105 -8.89 10.57 -26.86
C LEU A 105 -8.83 10.96 -25.38
N ASP A 106 -9.92 10.79 -24.63
CA ASP A 106 -9.94 11.08 -23.20
C ASP A 106 -9.13 10.05 -22.40
N ALA A 107 -9.15 8.78 -22.81
CA ALA A 107 -8.27 7.76 -22.25
C ALA A 107 -6.80 8.10 -22.52
N ALA A 108 -6.44 8.41 -23.76
CA ALA A 108 -5.08 8.80 -24.15
C ALA A 108 -4.58 9.99 -23.32
N ARG A 109 -5.40 11.05 -23.19
CA ARG A 109 -5.10 12.20 -22.34
C ARG A 109 -4.84 11.79 -20.89
N ARG A 110 -5.72 10.98 -20.28
CA ARG A 110 -5.53 10.50 -18.90
C ARG A 110 -4.25 9.68 -18.73
N HIS A 111 -3.80 8.96 -19.75
CA HIS A 111 -2.53 8.26 -19.71
C HIS A 111 -1.36 9.24 -19.79
N ILE A 112 -1.38 10.19 -20.73
CA ILE A 112 -0.34 11.22 -20.88
C ILE A 112 -0.21 12.07 -19.60
N ASP A 113 -1.33 12.55 -19.06
CA ASP A 113 -1.37 13.37 -17.83
C ASP A 113 -0.81 12.62 -16.60
N ARG A 114 -0.86 11.28 -16.60
CA ARG A 114 -0.27 10.42 -15.56
C ARG A 114 1.16 9.99 -15.86
N GLY A 115 1.77 10.48 -16.94
CA GLY A 115 3.09 10.05 -17.40
C GLY A 115 3.11 8.61 -17.93
N ARG A 116 2.02 8.08 -18.48
CA ARG A 116 2.01 6.79 -19.19
C ARG A 116 2.09 7.02 -20.69
N LEU A 117 3.17 7.63 -21.14
CA LEU A 117 3.30 8.17 -22.51
C LEU A 117 3.13 7.07 -23.57
N SER A 118 3.76 5.92 -23.37
CA SER A 118 3.66 4.77 -24.29
C SER A 118 2.26 4.17 -24.37
N GLN A 119 1.48 4.19 -23.27
CA GLN A 119 0.08 3.75 -23.31
C GLN A 119 -0.81 4.80 -24.01
N GLY A 120 -0.56 6.09 -23.76
CA GLY A 120 -1.27 7.20 -24.40
C GLY A 120 -1.08 7.21 -25.91
N GLU A 121 0.15 7.02 -26.39
CA GLU A 121 0.44 6.99 -27.83
C GLU A 121 -0.17 5.79 -28.54
N ARG A 122 -0.11 4.58 -27.96
CA ARG A 122 -0.78 3.42 -28.55
C ARG A 122 -2.29 3.64 -28.75
N LEU A 123 -2.93 4.37 -27.83
CA LEU A 123 -4.34 4.75 -27.99
C LEU A 123 -4.52 5.78 -29.11
N LEU A 124 -3.60 6.73 -29.28
CA LEU A 124 -3.65 7.69 -30.38
C LEU A 124 -3.39 7.02 -31.74
N GLU A 125 -2.43 6.10 -31.82
CA GLU A 125 -2.12 5.30 -33.02
C GLU A 125 -3.30 4.45 -33.49
N SER A 126 -4.15 4.01 -32.55
CA SER A 126 -5.37 3.26 -32.89
C SER A 126 -6.45 4.09 -33.58
N LEU A 127 -6.31 5.43 -33.61
CA LEU A 127 -7.24 6.33 -34.30
C LEU A 127 -6.78 6.53 -35.75
N SER A 128 -7.61 6.17 -36.72
CA SER A 128 -7.30 6.36 -38.15
C SER A 128 -7.10 7.83 -38.54
N GLU A 129 -7.80 8.75 -37.87
CA GLU A 129 -7.58 10.19 -38.02
C GLU A 129 -7.55 10.83 -36.62
N PRO A 130 -6.47 11.44 -36.14
CA PRO A 130 -6.42 12.00 -34.78
C PRO A 130 -7.18 13.33 -34.62
N GLY A 131 -7.35 14.08 -35.72
CA GLY A 131 -7.92 15.43 -35.69
C GLY A 131 -7.01 16.42 -34.95
N SER A 132 -7.50 17.64 -34.69
CA SER A 132 -6.71 18.67 -33.99
C SER A 132 -6.37 18.27 -32.54
N ARG A 133 -7.33 17.69 -31.82
CA ARG A 133 -7.16 17.25 -30.43
C ARG A 133 -6.17 16.09 -30.31
N GLY A 134 -6.25 15.09 -31.19
CA GLY A 134 -5.26 14.00 -31.22
C GLY A 134 -3.86 14.51 -31.48
N ARG A 135 -3.67 15.40 -32.47
CA ARG A 135 -2.36 16.03 -32.76
C ARG A 135 -1.79 16.84 -31.59
N MET A 136 -2.64 17.51 -30.81
CA MET A 136 -2.18 18.19 -29.59
C MET A 136 -1.69 17.19 -28.53
N LEU A 137 -2.38 16.07 -28.36
CA LEU A 137 -1.95 15.01 -27.43
C LEU A 137 -0.67 14.31 -27.90
N GLU A 138 -0.49 14.09 -29.20
CA GLU A 138 0.75 13.55 -29.77
C GLU A 138 1.95 14.45 -29.45
N ARG A 139 1.80 15.77 -29.62
CA ARG A 139 2.84 16.74 -29.24
C ARG A 139 3.12 16.71 -27.74
N ALA A 140 2.07 16.72 -26.91
CA ALA A 140 2.24 16.64 -25.46
C ALA A 140 2.94 15.35 -25.02
N ALA A 141 2.68 14.22 -25.70
CA ALA A 141 3.37 12.97 -25.44
C ALA A 141 4.85 13.04 -25.84
N ALA A 142 5.16 13.62 -27.01
CA ALA A 142 6.53 13.82 -27.48
C ALA A 142 7.33 14.76 -26.56
N ASP A 143 6.74 15.87 -26.12
CA ASP A 143 7.37 16.80 -25.17
C ASP A 143 7.65 16.10 -23.83
N GLY A 144 6.67 15.32 -23.33
CA GLY A 144 6.85 14.52 -22.12
C GLY A 144 7.96 13.46 -22.24
N ARG A 145 8.20 12.90 -23.43
CA ARG A 145 9.33 11.98 -23.67
C ARG A 145 10.65 12.71 -23.61
N ALA A 146 10.76 13.86 -24.28
CA ALA A 146 11.98 14.66 -24.27
C ALA A 146 12.34 15.11 -22.85
N ASP A 147 11.35 15.45 -22.02
CA ASP A 147 11.55 15.78 -20.61
C ASP A 147 12.10 14.59 -19.82
N ARG A 148 11.53 13.40 -20.04
CA ARG A 148 12.01 12.17 -19.39
C ARG A 148 13.40 11.76 -19.81
N ASP A 149 13.71 11.85 -21.10
CA ASP A 149 15.04 11.50 -21.58
C ASP A 149 16.09 12.45 -21.00
N ARG A 150 15.75 13.74 -20.82
CA ARG A 150 16.57 14.70 -20.09
C ARG A 150 16.76 14.32 -18.62
N GLN A 151 15.69 13.94 -17.92
CA GLN A 151 15.76 13.48 -16.52
C GLN A 151 16.61 12.22 -16.38
N ARG A 152 16.43 11.23 -17.26
CA ARG A 152 17.24 10.00 -17.30
C ARG A 152 18.71 10.28 -17.55
N ALA A 153 19.01 11.19 -18.48
CA ALA A 153 20.39 11.61 -18.74
C ALA A 153 21.01 12.26 -17.49
N GLN A 154 20.24 13.08 -16.76
CA GLN A 154 20.70 13.68 -15.51
C GLN A 154 20.97 12.63 -14.42
N VAL A 155 20.08 11.65 -14.24
CA VAL A 155 20.28 10.53 -13.30
C VAL A 155 21.53 9.74 -13.67
N ARG A 156 21.70 9.39 -14.95
CA ARG A 156 22.87 8.65 -15.42
C ARG A 156 24.17 9.42 -15.17
N SER A 157 24.19 10.71 -15.49
CA SER A 157 25.34 11.57 -15.22
C SER A 157 25.67 11.66 -13.72
N ALA A 158 24.66 11.70 -12.84
CA ALA A 158 24.88 11.67 -11.39
C ALA A 158 25.48 10.33 -10.92
N VAL A 159 25.02 9.20 -11.48
CA VAL A 159 25.60 7.87 -11.20
C VAL A 159 27.05 7.80 -11.67
N GLU A 160 27.35 8.27 -12.89
CA GLU A 160 28.72 8.30 -13.44
C GLU A 160 29.66 9.19 -12.62
N ALA A 161 29.15 10.29 -12.07
CA ALA A 161 29.89 11.17 -11.16
C ALA A 161 30.04 10.61 -9.74
N GLY A 162 29.42 9.47 -9.41
CA GLY A 162 29.39 8.90 -8.06
C GLY A 162 28.51 9.68 -7.07
N ASP A 163 27.67 10.59 -7.56
CA ASP A 163 26.75 11.41 -6.77
C ASP A 163 25.41 10.69 -6.60
N PHE A 164 25.43 9.61 -5.81
CA PHE A 164 24.27 8.75 -5.58
C PHE A 164 23.13 9.48 -4.85
N ASP A 165 23.45 10.52 -4.08
CA ASP A 165 22.47 11.36 -3.40
C ASP A 165 21.59 12.12 -4.41
N ARG A 166 22.21 12.75 -5.41
CA ARG A 166 21.49 13.37 -6.52
C ARG A 166 20.76 12.36 -7.38
N ALA A 167 21.37 11.20 -7.67
CA ALA A 167 20.74 10.16 -8.48
C ALA A 167 19.44 9.64 -7.84
N VAL A 168 19.47 9.29 -6.55
CA VAL A 168 18.30 8.82 -5.79
C VAL A 168 17.21 9.89 -5.72
N THR A 169 17.60 11.15 -5.47
CA THR A 169 16.65 12.27 -5.35
C THR A 169 15.95 12.56 -6.68
N ALA A 170 16.71 12.60 -7.78
CA ALA A 170 16.16 12.79 -9.12
C ALA A 170 15.21 11.65 -9.51
N LEU A 171 15.57 10.41 -9.19
CA LEU A 171 14.75 9.24 -9.49
C LEU A 171 13.46 9.19 -8.65
N ALA A 172 13.49 9.62 -7.39
CA ALA A 172 12.29 9.70 -6.54
C ALA A 172 11.26 10.73 -7.08
N GLY A 173 11.71 11.73 -7.83
CA GLY A 173 10.87 12.74 -8.47
C GLY A 173 10.14 12.28 -9.75
N GLU A 174 10.58 11.20 -10.41
CA GLU A 174 10.02 10.75 -11.71
C GLU A 174 8.55 10.24 -11.63
N GLY A 175 8.02 9.99 -10.44
CA GLY A 175 6.66 9.47 -10.25
C GLY A 175 6.49 8.03 -10.74
N ARG A 176 5.55 7.28 -10.16
CA ARG A 176 5.29 5.86 -10.51
C ARG A 176 4.57 5.65 -11.86
N GLY A 177 4.66 6.63 -12.75
CA GLY A 177 3.85 6.68 -13.98
C GLY A 177 4.13 5.54 -14.93
N ASP A 178 5.40 5.15 -15.08
CA ASP A 178 5.86 4.27 -16.15
C ASP A 178 6.74 3.11 -15.65
N ASP A 179 6.28 2.40 -14.61
CA ASP A 179 6.90 1.12 -14.20
C ASP A 179 6.87 0.08 -15.34
N ASP A 180 6.21 0.34 -16.47
CA ASP A 180 6.18 -0.51 -17.65
C ASP A 180 7.36 -0.27 -18.63
N ASP A 181 8.11 0.83 -18.53
CA ASP A 181 9.26 1.08 -19.43
C ASP A 181 10.50 0.31 -18.95
N PRO A 182 11.02 -0.66 -19.74
CA PRO A 182 12.22 -1.41 -19.39
C PRO A 182 13.45 -0.51 -19.16
N ALA A 183 13.57 0.62 -19.86
CA ALA A 183 14.70 1.52 -19.69
C ALA A 183 14.67 2.23 -18.31
N SER A 184 13.49 2.66 -17.86
CA SER A 184 13.31 3.24 -16.51
C SER A 184 13.54 2.20 -15.42
N ARG A 185 13.08 0.96 -15.61
CA ARG A 185 13.36 -0.13 -14.66
C ARG A 185 14.86 -0.40 -14.55
N GLN A 186 15.54 -0.53 -15.69
CA GLN A 186 16.99 -0.75 -15.70
C GLN A 186 17.75 0.39 -15.02
N LEU A 187 17.39 1.65 -15.30
CA LEU A 187 18.02 2.80 -14.66
C LEU A 187 17.80 2.80 -13.14
N ARG A 188 16.58 2.49 -12.68
CA ARG A 188 16.27 2.36 -11.25
C ARG A 188 17.12 1.28 -10.60
N ASP A 189 17.23 0.13 -11.28
CA ASP A 189 18.03 -1.00 -10.83
C ASP A 189 19.52 -0.65 -10.70
N ASP A 190 20.07 0.08 -11.67
CA ASP A 190 21.45 0.54 -11.68
C ASP A 190 21.71 1.55 -10.54
N VAL A 191 20.78 2.50 -10.33
CA VAL A 191 20.86 3.47 -9.23
C VAL A 191 20.81 2.76 -7.87
N VAL A 192 19.88 1.82 -7.68
CA VAL A 192 19.76 1.05 -6.42
C VAL A 192 21.04 0.24 -6.18
N ALA A 193 21.52 -0.48 -7.18
CA ALA A 193 22.73 -1.29 -7.06
C ALA A 193 23.96 -0.44 -6.73
N GLY A 194 24.16 0.68 -7.44
CA GLY A 194 25.26 1.61 -7.19
C GLY A 194 25.17 2.26 -5.81
N THR A 195 23.97 2.64 -5.38
CA THR A 195 23.73 3.24 -4.06
C THR A 195 24.01 2.24 -2.94
N LEU A 196 23.59 0.98 -3.06
CA LEU A 196 23.88 -0.07 -2.07
C LEU A 196 25.38 -0.34 -1.96
N ALA A 197 26.09 -0.39 -3.09
CA ALA A 197 27.55 -0.52 -3.09
C ALA A 197 28.24 0.68 -2.43
N HIS A 198 27.76 1.90 -2.69
CA HIS A 198 28.29 3.11 -2.05
C HIS A 198 28.01 3.13 -0.54
N LEU A 199 26.80 2.79 -0.12
CA LEU A 199 26.42 2.66 1.30
C LEU A 199 27.33 1.68 2.05
N ARG A 200 27.63 0.54 1.43
CA ARG A 200 28.57 -0.45 1.96
C ARG A 200 29.95 0.17 2.18
N GLY A 201 30.48 0.88 1.18
CA GLY A 201 31.76 1.58 1.28
C GLY A 201 31.80 2.66 2.37
N GLU A 202 30.72 3.42 2.54
CA GLU A 202 30.60 4.41 3.63
C GLU A 202 30.61 3.73 5.01
N ILE A 203 29.93 2.58 5.16
CA ILE A 203 29.92 1.80 6.39
C ILE A 203 31.30 1.21 6.68
N GLU A 204 31.96 0.63 5.69
CA GLU A 204 33.33 0.08 5.81
C GLU A 204 34.34 1.16 6.19
N ALA A 205 34.16 2.39 5.70
CA ALA A 205 34.97 3.55 6.06
C ALA A 205 34.58 4.20 7.41
N GLY A 206 33.56 3.70 8.11
CA GLY A 206 33.11 4.23 9.41
C GLY A 206 32.25 5.49 9.34
N ARG A 207 31.78 5.90 8.16
CA ARG A 207 30.94 7.10 7.94
C ARG A 207 29.44 6.75 8.05
N ILE A 208 29.04 6.30 9.24
CA ILE A 208 27.69 5.77 9.50
C ILE A 208 26.59 6.83 9.35
N ASP A 209 26.89 8.09 9.67
CA ASP A 209 26.01 9.25 9.51
C ASP A 209 25.62 9.51 8.05
N ARG A 210 26.60 9.42 7.14
CA ARG A 210 26.39 9.55 5.69
C ARG A 210 25.58 8.38 5.16
N ALA A 211 25.94 7.16 5.56
CA ALA A 211 25.22 5.96 5.18
C ALA A 211 23.75 6.01 5.63
N ALA A 212 23.47 6.42 6.87
CA ALA A 212 22.11 6.55 7.39
C ALA A 212 21.29 7.60 6.63
N THR A 213 21.92 8.71 6.23
CA THR A 213 21.25 9.77 5.48
C THR A 213 20.85 9.33 4.08
N LEU A 214 21.75 8.66 3.36
CA LEU A 214 21.48 8.14 2.02
C LEU A 214 20.48 6.98 2.05
N LEU A 215 20.56 6.09 3.05
CA LEU A 215 19.60 4.99 3.22
C LEU A 215 18.16 5.48 3.35
N ARG A 216 17.91 6.54 4.13
CA ARG A 216 16.55 7.12 4.27
C ARG A 216 15.94 7.57 2.95
N ARG A 217 16.78 8.01 2.00
CA ARG A 217 16.32 8.41 0.66
C ARG A 217 16.07 7.20 -0.23
N LEU A 218 16.87 6.14 -0.07
CA LEU A 218 16.72 4.89 -0.80
C LEU A 218 15.47 4.08 -0.39
N ASP A 219 15.03 4.17 0.87
CA ASP A 219 13.87 3.45 1.41
C ASP A 219 12.55 3.72 0.66
N GLY A 220 12.44 4.82 -0.08
CA GLY A 220 11.30 5.13 -0.94
C GLY A 220 11.32 4.44 -2.31
N LEU A 221 12.49 3.95 -2.75
CA LEU A 221 12.73 3.38 -4.08
C LEU A 221 12.76 1.85 -4.09
N VAL A 222 13.23 1.22 -3.02
CA VAL A 222 13.34 -0.24 -2.93
C VAL A 222 12.03 -0.84 -2.40
N PRO A 223 11.42 -1.81 -3.11
CA PRO A 223 10.26 -2.54 -2.60
C PRO A 223 10.60 -3.25 -1.27
N ARG A 224 9.74 -3.10 -0.26
CA ARG A 224 9.98 -3.66 1.09
C ARG A 224 9.88 -5.18 1.21
N ALA A 225 9.44 -5.87 0.15
CA ALA A 225 9.34 -7.33 0.14
C ALA A 225 10.62 -7.93 -0.45
N PRO A 226 11.31 -8.87 0.23
CA PRO A 226 12.49 -9.52 -0.32
C PRO A 226 12.09 -10.49 -1.43
N VAL A 227 12.07 -9.99 -2.66
CA VAL A 227 11.83 -10.80 -3.87
C VAL A 227 13.15 -11.11 -4.59
N ASP A 228 14.20 -10.32 -4.35
CA ASP A 228 15.49 -10.42 -5.03
C ASP A 228 16.71 -10.19 -4.12
N ARG A 229 17.91 -10.40 -4.69
CA ARG A 229 19.21 -10.23 -4.01
C ARG A 229 19.43 -8.81 -3.49
N ARG A 230 18.93 -7.79 -4.21
CA ARG A 230 19.12 -6.37 -3.87
C ARG A 230 18.29 -5.98 -2.65
N SER A 231 17.07 -6.50 -2.56
CA SER A 231 16.20 -6.34 -1.40
C SER A 231 16.83 -6.97 -0.14
N ALA A 232 17.50 -8.12 -0.28
CA ALA A 232 18.23 -8.73 0.82
C ALA A 232 19.43 -7.88 1.28
N GLU A 233 20.19 -7.32 0.34
CA GLU A 233 21.31 -6.42 0.65
C GLU A 233 20.85 -5.11 1.32
N HIS A 234 19.74 -4.53 0.84
CA HIS A 234 19.11 -3.37 1.47
C HIS A 234 18.71 -3.67 2.92
N VAL A 235 18.01 -4.79 3.17
CA VAL A 235 17.64 -5.23 4.53
C VAL A 235 18.87 -5.44 5.42
N GLN A 236 19.95 -6.00 4.89
CA GLN A 236 21.21 -6.16 5.62
C GLN A 236 21.82 -4.80 6.01
N ILE A 237 21.87 -3.84 5.10
CA ILE A 237 22.38 -2.48 5.36
C ILE A 237 21.51 -1.75 6.39
N VAL A 238 20.19 -1.84 6.28
CA VAL A 238 19.24 -1.30 7.29
C VAL A 238 19.55 -1.88 8.67
N ARG A 239 19.75 -3.20 8.76
CA ARG A 239 20.08 -3.88 10.01
C ARG A 239 21.41 -3.41 10.59
N VAL A 240 22.43 -3.28 9.76
CA VAL A 240 23.76 -2.79 10.16
C VAL A 240 23.68 -1.38 10.75
N ILE A 241 23.03 -0.44 10.06
CA ILE A 241 22.87 0.93 10.56
C ILE A 241 22.08 0.95 11.87
N GLY A 242 21.03 0.13 11.98
CA GLY A 242 20.26 -0.01 13.22
C GLY A 242 21.07 -0.59 14.40
N LEU A 243 22.03 -1.48 14.13
CA LEU A 243 22.95 -1.99 15.15
C LEU A 243 23.98 -0.93 15.57
N CYS A 244 24.51 -0.15 14.63
CA CYS A 244 25.41 0.97 14.94
C CYS A 244 24.71 2.03 15.80
N ALA A 245 23.45 2.37 15.50
CA ALA A 245 22.67 3.30 16.30
C ALA A 245 22.43 2.78 17.73
N ARG A 246 22.10 1.48 17.88
CA ARG A 246 21.99 0.82 19.20
C ARG A 246 23.29 0.84 19.98
N ALA A 247 24.42 0.57 19.33
CA ALA A 247 25.74 0.63 19.97
C ALA A 247 26.04 2.05 20.47
N SER A 248 25.75 3.07 19.66
CA SER A 248 25.92 4.48 20.05
C SER A 248 25.06 4.87 21.25
N ASP A 249 23.79 4.45 21.28
CA ASP A 249 22.88 4.72 22.40
C ASP A 249 23.35 4.03 23.69
N ALA A 250 23.78 2.76 23.60
CA ALA A 250 24.33 2.03 24.73
C ALA A 250 25.62 2.67 25.28
N ILE A 251 26.51 3.17 24.41
CA ILE A 251 27.70 3.94 24.83
C ILE A 251 27.28 5.21 25.57
N GLY A 252 26.31 5.97 25.02
CA GLY A 252 25.81 7.20 25.64
C GLY A 252 25.19 6.98 27.02
N GLN A 253 24.67 5.78 27.28
CA GLN A 253 24.09 5.38 28.56
C GLN A 253 25.09 4.63 29.47
N GLY A 254 26.35 4.48 29.06
CA GLY A 254 27.38 3.77 29.82
C GLY A 254 27.16 2.26 29.93
N ARG A 255 26.35 1.67 29.03
CA ARG A 255 26.05 0.23 28.94
C ARG A 255 27.01 -0.46 27.95
N PHE A 256 28.29 -0.46 28.29
CA PHE A 256 29.37 -0.83 27.35
C PHE A 256 29.32 -2.29 26.86
N ASP A 257 28.81 -3.24 27.67
CA ASP A 257 28.60 -4.63 27.23
C ASP A 257 27.52 -4.80 26.17
N GLU A 258 26.46 -3.99 26.22
CA GLU A 258 25.43 -3.97 25.18
C GLU A 258 26.00 -3.38 23.89
N ALA A 259 26.75 -2.29 23.99
CA ALA A 259 27.44 -1.69 22.83
C ALA A 259 28.40 -2.69 22.17
N ARG A 260 29.20 -3.40 22.97
CA ARG A 260 30.13 -4.44 22.48
C ARG A 260 29.39 -5.55 21.74
N ARG A 261 28.29 -6.07 22.29
CA ARG A 261 27.48 -7.12 21.63
C ARG A 261 26.87 -6.62 20.32
N ALA A 262 26.36 -5.40 20.28
CA ALA A 262 25.85 -4.80 19.05
C ALA A 262 26.94 -4.69 17.99
N LEU A 263 28.13 -4.18 18.34
CA LEU A 263 29.27 -4.06 17.44
C LEU A 263 29.78 -5.41 16.93
N GLN A 264 29.78 -6.46 17.76
CA GLN A 264 30.11 -7.83 17.33
C GLN A 264 29.15 -8.35 16.25
N ARG A 265 27.85 -8.03 16.34
CA ARG A 265 26.88 -8.35 15.29
C ARG A 265 27.15 -7.57 14.01
N VAL A 266 27.57 -6.31 14.12
CA VAL A 266 27.98 -5.52 12.95
C VAL A 266 29.21 -6.16 12.29
N ALA A 267 30.23 -6.55 13.05
CA ALA A 267 31.43 -7.22 12.53
C ALA A 267 31.09 -8.52 11.78
N ALA A 268 30.12 -9.30 12.27
CA ALA A 268 29.67 -10.51 11.59
C ALA A 268 28.96 -10.22 10.25
N LEU A 269 28.30 -9.07 10.11
CA LEU A 269 27.60 -8.65 8.89
C LEU A 269 28.48 -7.86 7.92
N MET A 270 29.54 -7.22 8.43
CA MET A 270 30.44 -6.32 7.71
C MET A 270 31.91 -6.62 8.10
N PRO A 271 32.47 -7.75 7.66
CA PRO A 271 33.82 -8.16 8.08
C PRO A 271 34.93 -7.22 7.60
N ASP A 272 34.70 -6.50 6.50
CA ASP A 272 35.70 -5.59 5.91
C ASP A 272 35.80 -4.22 6.63
N ALA A 273 34.87 -3.94 7.54
CA ALA A 273 34.81 -2.68 8.30
C ALA A 273 35.79 -2.69 9.49
N ARG A 274 37.08 -2.43 9.21
CA ARG A 274 38.19 -2.52 10.18
C ARG A 274 38.04 -1.67 11.45
N TRP A 275 37.29 -0.57 11.39
CA TRP A 275 37.06 0.31 12.55
C TRP A 275 36.24 -0.38 13.65
N ILE A 276 35.49 -1.43 13.33
CA ILE A 276 34.62 -2.13 14.28
C ILE A 276 35.46 -2.89 15.30
N GLU A 277 36.56 -3.53 14.90
CA GLU A 277 37.44 -4.27 15.82
C GLU A 277 37.99 -3.35 16.92
N PHE A 278 38.49 -2.18 16.51
CA PHE A 278 38.94 -1.16 17.44
C PHE A 278 37.81 -0.71 18.38
N SER A 279 36.60 -0.49 17.85
CA SER A 279 35.45 -0.05 18.65
C SER A 279 34.99 -1.11 19.65
N ILE A 280 35.03 -2.40 19.27
CA ILE A 280 34.76 -3.54 20.17
C ILE A 280 35.75 -3.55 21.33
N GLU A 281 37.04 -3.35 21.04
CA GLU A 281 38.10 -3.33 22.04
C GLU A 281 37.96 -2.15 23.02
N GLN A 282 37.63 -0.95 22.50
CA GLN A 282 37.37 0.21 23.33
C GLN A 282 36.13 0.02 24.22
N ALA A 283 35.04 -0.56 23.68
CA ALA A 283 33.85 -0.86 24.46
C ALA A 283 34.15 -1.90 25.56
N ARG A 284 34.98 -2.90 25.29
CA ARG A 284 35.44 -3.86 26.30
C ARG A 284 36.24 -3.16 27.41
N SER A 285 37.25 -2.37 27.02
CA SER A 285 38.09 -1.64 27.98
C SER A 285 37.26 -0.69 28.87
N ALA A 286 36.25 -0.04 28.29
CA ALA A 286 35.33 0.82 29.04
C ALA A 286 34.43 0.05 30.02
N ALA A 287 33.96 -1.15 29.63
CA ALA A 287 33.20 -2.03 30.51
C ALA A 287 34.05 -2.46 31.73
N GLU A 288 35.28 -2.92 31.48
CA GLU A 288 36.22 -3.34 32.52
C GLU A 288 36.58 -2.19 33.47
N ALA A 289 36.86 -1.00 32.92
CA ALA A 289 37.15 0.19 33.73
C ALA A 289 35.95 0.59 34.60
N ARG A 290 34.72 0.51 34.05
CA ARG A 290 33.50 0.78 34.81
C ARG A 290 33.33 -0.23 35.95
N GLU A 291 33.47 -1.51 35.67
CA GLU A 291 33.38 -2.58 36.68
C GLU A 291 34.41 -2.38 37.80
N GLN A 292 35.66 -2.01 37.47
CA GLN A 292 36.69 -1.70 38.45
C GLN A 292 36.34 -0.51 39.34
N LEU A 293 35.68 0.52 38.80
CA LEU A 293 35.21 1.67 39.57
C LEU A 293 34.03 1.31 40.50
N GLU A 294 33.12 0.45 40.03
CA GLU A 294 31.98 -0.07 40.79
C GLU A 294 32.42 -1.02 41.92
N VAL A 295 33.44 -1.85 41.70
CA VAL A 295 34.02 -2.72 42.74
C VAL A 295 34.98 -1.95 43.66
N GLY A 296 35.49 -0.81 43.19
CA GLY A 296 36.43 0.04 43.90
C GLY A 296 35.81 0.87 45.04
N PRO A 297 36.62 1.70 45.72
CA PRO A 297 36.17 2.50 46.87
C PRO A 297 35.05 3.50 46.53
N LEU A 298 34.93 3.92 45.27
CA LEU A 298 33.87 4.82 44.82
C LEU A 298 32.51 4.11 44.73
N GLY A 299 32.47 2.87 44.21
CA GLY A 299 31.25 2.07 44.23
C GLY A 299 30.81 1.70 45.65
N ALA A 300 31.76 1.44 46.56
CA ALA A 300 31.45 1.25 47.98
C ALA A 300 30.79 2.48 48.63
N MET A 301 31.12 3.70 48.17
CA MET A 301 30.43 4.92 48.63
C MET A 301 29.06 5.12 47.98
N ALA A 302 28.86 4.64 46.74
CA ALA A 302 27.56 4.65 46.08
C ALA A 302 26.56 3.68 46.74
N ASP A 303 27.02 2.49 47.11
CA ASP A 303 26.23 1.51 47.87
C ASP A 303 26.05 1.91 49.34
N GLY A 304 27.02 2.64 49.90
CA GLY A 304 27.02 3.12 51.30
C GLY A 304 25.94 4.17 51.62
N VAL A 305 25.22 4.69 50.63
CA VAL A 305 24.08 5.62 50.84
C VAL A 305 22.74 4.88 50.97
N THR A 306 22.71 3.56 50.72
CA THR A 306 21.48 2.76 50.86
C THR A 306 21.72 1.47 51.65
N SER A 307 21.91 1.57 52.96
CA SER A 307 21.54 0.48 53.87
C SER A 307 21.40 0.91 55.33
N VAL A 308 20.16 1.23 55.74
CA VAL A 308 19.67 0.93 57.09
C VAL A 308 18.33 0.22 56.92
N ALA A 309 18.36 -1.09 56.72
CA ALA A 309 17.34 -2.02 57.22
C ALA A 309 17.72 -3.48 56.87
N GLY A 310 18.40 -4.13 57.81
CA GLY A 310 18.01 -5.45 58.30
C GLY A 310 18.36 -6.69 57.47
N GLY A 311 19.21 -7.53 58.04
CA GLY A 311 19.01 -8.98 57.97
C GLY A 311 20.16 -9.80 57.42
N SER A 312 21.22 -9.94 58.22
CA SER A 312 22.23 -10.99 58.08
C SER A 312 21.62 -12.39 58.26
N SER A 313 21.93 -13.34 57.38
CA SER A 313 22.38 -14.68 57.81
C SER A 313 23.23 -15.40 56.74
N ALA A 314 24.31 -16.00 57.22
CA ALA A 314 25.31 -16.79 56.51
C ALA A 314 24.86 -18.27 56.33
N PRO A 315 25.64 -19.13 55.64
CA PRO A 315 25.13 -20.28 54.89
C PRO A 315 25.12 -21.60 55.68
N VAL A 316 24.24 -22.52 55.28
CA VAL A 316 24.32 -23.95 55.64
C VAL A 316 24.25 -24.79 54.37
N ARG A 317 25.25 -25.64 54.17
CA ARG A 317 25.25 -26.77 53.23
C ARG A 317 24.42 -27.91 53.82
N ASP A 318 23.51 -28.50 53.06
CA ASP A 318 23.60 -29.93 52.69
C ASP A 318 22.59 -30.33 51.61
N ALA A 319 22.91 -31.44 50.96
CA ALA A 319 22.39 -31.94 49.70
C ALA A 319 20.98 -32.58 49.77
N ALA A 320 20.28 -32.52 48.62
CA ALA A 320 19.64 -33.65 47.90
C ALA A 320 18.25 -33.34 47.31
N ALA A 321 18.13 -33.68 46.02
CA ALA A 321 16.92 -34.06 45.27
C ALA A 321 15.78 -33.04 45.05
N SER A 322 15.64 -32.60 43.80
CA SER A 322 14.43 -32.02 43.20
C SER A 322 13.22 -33.00 43.29
N PRO A 323 11.98 -32.51 43.30
CA PRO A 323 11.35 -32.03 42.07
C PRO A 323 10.66 -30.67 42.20
N THR A 324 10.61 -29.99 41.07
CA THR A 324 10.16 -28.63 40.81
C THR A 324 8.70 -28.41 41.23
N VAL A 325 8.50 -27.79 42.39
CA VAL A 325 7.23 -27.19 42.81
C VAL A 325 7.27 -25.70 42.45
N SER A 326 6.31 -25.28 41.63
CA SER A 326 6.03 -23.88 41.31
C SER A 326 5.96 -23.02 42.57
N PRO A 327 6.69 -21.90 42.68
CA PRO A 327 6.48 -21.00 43.79
C PRO A 327 5.15 -20.26 43.59
N LYS A 328 4.29 -20.40 44.60
CA LYS A 328 3.09 -19.60 44.82
C LYS A 328 3.42 -18.12 44.62
N ARG A 329 2.62 -17.49 43.78
CA ARG A 329 2.49 -16.05 43.57
C ARG A 329 2.42 -15.35 44.92
N ILE A 330 3.52 -14.71 45.30
CA ILE A 330 3.55 -13.69 46.36
C ILE A 330 2.63 -12.58 45.86
N VAL A 331 1.55 -12.33 46.60
CA VAL A 331 0.69 -11.17 46.37
C VAL A 331 1.47 -9.95 46.88
N SER A 332 2.23 -9.32 45.98
CA SER A 332 2.76 -7.98 46.21
C SER A 332 1.61 -6.96 46.11
N PRO A 333 1.69 -5.83 46.84
CA PRO A 333 0.62 -4.84 46.88
C PRO A 333 0.44 -4.15 45.52
N ARG A 334 -0.80 -3.79 45.19
CA ARG A 334 -1.18 -3.05 43.97
C ARG A 334 -0.39 -1.75 43.82
N GLY A 335 0.25 -1.57 42.66
CA GLY A 335 0.70 -0.27 42.17
C GLY A 335 1.70 -0.39 41.00
N THR A 336 1.34 0.20 39.85
CA THR A 336 2.21 0.67 38.74
C THR A 336 2.83 -0.25 37.68
N GLU A 337 2.79 -1.59 37.75
CA GLU A 337 3.26 -2.41 36.60
C GLU A 337 2.13 -2.77 35.61
N LEU A 338 2.36 -2.52 34.32
CA LEU A 338 1.42 -2.89 33.24
C LEU A 338 1.23 -4.42 33.18
N PRO A 339 0.00 -4.94 33.06
CA PRO A 339 -0.23 -6.36 32.89
C PRO A 339 0.48 -6.94 31.65
N SER A 340 0.89 -8.21 31.71
CA SER A 340 1.47 -8.93 30.56
C SER A 340 0.50 -9.10 29.39
N ARG A 341 -0.81 -9.09 29.67
CA ARG A 341 -1.89 -9.28 28.70
C ARG A 341 -2.98 -8.25 28.93
N MET A 342 -3.32 -7.50 27.89
CA MET A 342 -4.31 -6.44 27.98
C MET A 342 -5.15 -6.38 26.72
N LEU A 343 -6.38 -5.91 26.84
CA LEU A 343 -7.21 -5.51 25.73
C LEU A 343 -7.19 -4.00 25.60
N MET A 344 -6.81 -3.52 24.42
CA MET A 344 -7.01 -2.11 24.06
C MET A 344 -8.22 -2.01 23.14
N GLN A 345 -9.21 -1.24 23.54
CA GLN A 345 -10.38 -0.90 22.73
C GLN A 345 -10.30 0.57 22.37
N ILE A 346 -10.47 0.89 21.09
CA ILE A 346 -10.46 2.27 20.59
C ILE A 346 -11.76 2.48 19.83
N ASP A 347 -12.53 3.46 20.26
CA ASP A 347 -13.84 3.77 19.69
C ASP A 347 -13.70 4.13 18.22
N GLY A 348 -14.54 3.50 17.36
CA GLY A 348 -14.50 3.68 15.91
C GLY A 348 -13.33 2.98 15.19
N VAL A 349 -12.37 2.36 15.91
CA VAL A 349 -11.20 1.71 15.32
C VAL A 349 -11.18 0.20 15.54
N GLY A 350 -11.48 -0.27 16.76
CA GLY A 350 -11.60 -1.70 17.07
C GLY A 350 -10.92 -2.14 18.37
N SER A 351 -10.77 -3.45 18.54
CA SER A 351 -10.16 -4.09 19.70
C SER A 351 -8.86 -4.81 19.34
N PHE A 352 -7.86 -4.71 20.22
CA PHE A 352 -6.50 -5.20 20.02
C PHE A 352 -6.01 -5.93 21.27
N LEU A 353 -5.52 -7.16 21.12
CA LEU A 353 -4.92 -7.92 22.22
C LEU A 353 -3.45 -7.55 22.31
N ILE A 354 -3.03 -6.94 23.41
CA ILE A 354 -1.66 -6.52 23.66
C ILE A 354 -0.99 -7.56 24.56
N LEU A 355 0.14 -8.10 24.12
CA LEU A 355 0.97 -9.06 24.84
C LEU A 355 2.37 -8.48 25.01
N ARG A 356 2.87 -8.49 26.25
CA ARG A 356 4.22 -7.99 26.58
C ARG A 356 5.25 -9.09 26.68
N ASP A 357 4.81 -10.31 26.96
CA ASP A 357 5.71 -11.43 27.17
C ASP A 357 6.57 -11.64 25.90
N PRO A 358 7.89 -11.83 26.04
CA PRO A 358 8.78 -12.02 24.90
C PRO A 358 8.47 -13.32 24.15
N GLN A 359 7.78 -14.27 24.79
CA GLN A 359 7.39 -15.53 24.18
C GLN A 359 5.87 -15.73 24.31
N VAL A 360 5.20 -15.87 23.17
CA VAL A 360 3.75 -16.07 23.10
C VAL A 360 3.43 -17.31 22.29
N THR A 361 2.52 -18.12 22.80
CA THR A 361 2.01 -19.29 22.06
C THR A 361 0.62 -18.98 21.52
N ILE A 362 0.38 -19.28 20.25
CA ILE A 362 -0.88 -19.09 19.53
C ILE A 362 -1.30 -20.44 18.95
N GLY A 363 -2.51 -20.89 19.24
CA GLY A 363 -2.96 -22.21 18.80
C GLY A 363 -4.37 -22.57 19.23
N PRO A 364 -4.80 -23.83 19.05
CA PRO A 364 -6.16 -24.27 19.36
C PRO A 364 -6.52 -24.10 20.83
N ALA A 365 -7.70 -23.53 21.10
CA ALA A 365 -8.26 -23.39 22.45
C ALA A 365 -8.54 -24.75 23.12
N SER A 366 -8.70 -25.81 22.32
CA SER A 366 -8.97 -27.18 22.75
C SER A 366 -7.74 -27.94 23.27
N GLN A 367 -6.57 -27.30 23.34
CA GLN A 367 -5.36 -27.95 23.86
C GLN A 367 -5.42 -28.13 25.38
N SER A 368 -4.90 -29.26 25.87
CA SER A 368 -4.85 -29.58 27.30
C SER A 368 -4.09 -28.54 28.12
N ARG A 369 -3.05 -27.93 27.55
CA ARG A 369 -2.42 -26.71 28.05
C ARG A 369 -2.82 -25.56 27.12
N PRO A 370 -3.65 -24.61 27.58
CA PRO A 370 -4.11 -23.54 26.72
C PRO A 370 -2.93 -22.65 26.30
N PRO A 371 -2.83 -22.27 25.02
CA PRO A 371 -1.80 -21.34 24.55
C PRO A 371 -2.03 -19.94 25.14
N THR A 372 -1.02 -19.07 25.08
CA THR A 372 -1.13 -17.65 25.45
C THR A 372 -2.31 -16.97 24.74
N VAL A 373 -2.51 -17.34 23.48
CA VAL A 373 -3.59 -16.86 22.62
C VAL A 373 -4.40 -18.05 22.11
N PRO A 374 -5.52 -18.40 22.78
CA PRO A 374 -6.39 -19.49 22.36
C PRO A 374 -7.25 -19.07 21.16
N LEU A 375 -7.11 -19.84 20.07
CA LEU A 375 -7.87 -19.68 18.84
C LEU A 375 -8.95 -20.76 18.73
N MET A 376 -10.14 -20.37 18.26
CA MET A 376 -11.24 -21.28 17.92
C MET A 376 -10.97 -21.92 16.55
N ILE A 377 -10.04 -22.86 16.54
CA ILE A 377 -9.61 -23.62 15.36
C ILE A 377 -9.70 -25.12 15.63
N ARG A 378 -9.50 -25.92 14.59
CA ARG A 378 -9.50 -27.39 14.71
C ARG A 378 -8.43 -27.87 15.68
N THR A 379 -8.74 -28.96 16.37
CA THR A 379 -7.86 -29.61 17.36
C THR A 379 -6.55 -30.13 16.76
N ASP A 380 -6.51 -30.40 15.45
CA ASP A 380 -5.36 -30.90 14.70
C ASP A 380 -4.49 -29.79 14.10
N ALA A 381 -4.88 -28.51 14.26
CA ALA A 381 -4.04 -27.40 13.85
C ALA A 381 -2.83 -27.25 14.79
N ALA A 382 -1.68 -26.91 14.22
CA ALA A 382 -0.45 -26.72 14.95
C ALA A 382 -0.50 -25.48 15.86
N SER A 383 0.27 -25.52 16.94
CA SER A 383 0.52 -24.32 17.77
C SER A 383 1.81 -23.64 17.35
N ALA A 384 1.75 -22.33 17.16
CA ALA A 384 2.89 -21.49 16.88
C ALA A 384 3.37 -20.78 18.14
N GLN A 385 4.63 -20.94 18.48
CA GLN A 385 5.32 -20.12 19.46
C GLN A 385 6.06 -19.00 18.74
N ILE A 386 5.69 -17.75 19.01
CA ILE A 386 6.40 -16.58 18.54
C ILE A 386 7.27 -16.07 19.70
N GLU A 387 8.57 -15.98 19.46
CA GLU A 387 9.56 -15.55 20.45
C GLU A 387 10.31 -14.33 19.91
N ARG A 388 10.28 -13.24 20.68
CA ARG A 388 11.14 -12.08 20.50
C ARG A 388 12.47 -12.34 21.18
N SER A 389 13.53 -12.43 20.40
CA SER A 389 14.89 -12.62 20.89
C SER A 389 15.80 -11.65 20.15
N ASP A 390 16.59 -10.87 20.89
CA ASP A 390 17.59 -9.98 20.30
C ASP A 390 17.05 -8.98 19.26
N ASP A 391 15.82 -8.49 19.46
CA ASP A 391 15.04 -7.60 18.58
C ASP A 391 14.50 -8.26 17.29
N ASP A 392 14.75 -9.55 17.11
CA ASP A 392 14.22 -10.36 16.02
C ASP A 392 13.07 -11.25 16.51
N TYR A 393 12.21 -11.68 15.60
CA TYR A 393 11.10 -12.58 15.90
C TYR A 393 11.30 -13.95 15.28
N PHE A 394 11.22 -15.00 16.08
CA PHE A 394 11.25 -16.37 15.61
C PHE A 394 9.88 -17.01 15.79
N VAL A 395 9.48 -17.85 14.84
CA VAL A 395 8.31 -18.71 14.97
C VAL A 395 8.74 -20.16 15.03
N ARG A 396 8.17 -20.92 15.97
CA ARG A 396 8.43 -22.35 16.16
C ARG A 396 7.14 -23.14 16.30
N ALA A 397 7.11 -24.35 15.76
CA ALA A 397 6.06 -25.31 16.10
C ALA A 397 6.27 -25.77 17.55
N VAL A 398 5.20 -25.85 18.35
CA VAL A 398 5.30 -26.18 19.78
C VAL A 398 5.56 -27.66 20.02
N ARG A 399 5.05 -28.55 19.16
CA ARG A 399 5.18 -30.00 19.34
C ARG A 399 6.13 -30.60 18.32
N ASP A 400 6.88 -31.60 18.76
CA ASP A 400 7.75 -32.38 17.89
C ASP A 400 6.93 -33.11 16.83
N GLY A 401 7.36 -33.00 15.57
CA GLY A 401 6.65 -33.57 14.41
C GLY A 401 5.58 -32.66 13.79
N GLU A 402 5.20 -31.54 14.45
CA GLU A 402 4.39 -30.51 13.81
C GLU A 402 5.23 -29.62 12.90
N SER A 403 4.59 -29.04 11.88
CA SER A 403 5.20 -28.01 11.06
C SER A 403 4.22 -26.88 10.83
N LEU A 404 4.73 -25.65 10.92
CA LEU A 404 4.02 -24.44 10.53
C LEU A 404 4.27 -24.19 9.05
N ARG A 405 3.37 -23.47 8.38
CA ARG A 405 3.61 -23.02 7.00
C ARG A 405 3.94 -21.54 6.97
N VAL A 406 5.21 -21.16 6.78
CA VAL A 406 5.59 -19.76 6.60
C VAL A 406 5.76 -19.47 5.11
N ASN A 407 4.94 -18.57 4.58
CA ASN A 407 4.83 -18.26 3.14
C ASN A 407 4.64 -19.52 2.28
N GLY A 408 3.86 -20.47 2.80
CA GLY A 408 3.55 -21.73 2.13
C GLY A 408 4.57 -22.85 2.32
N ARG A 409 5.75 -22.58 2.91
CA ARG A 409 6.79 -23.58 3.17
C ARG A 409 6.66 -24.15 4.59
N ALA A 410 6.68 -25.48 4.71
CA ALA A 410 6.68 -26.16 6.01
C ALA A 410 7.99 -25.89 6.76
N VAL A 411 7.89 -25.45 8.03
CA VAL A 411 9.02 -25.11 8.90
C VAL A 411 8.72 -25.52 10.34
N SER A 412 9.75 -25.94 11.07
CA SER A 412 9.70 -26.18 12.52
C SER A 412 10.20 -24.98 13.33
N ASN A 413 11.15 -24.21 12.79
CA ASN A 413 11.70 -22.97 13.34
C ASN A 413 12.08 -22.03 12.19
N ARG A 414 11.75 -20.73 12.31
CA ARG A 414 12.10 -19.73 11.29
C ARG A 414 12.13 -18.32 11.86
N LEU A 415 13.10 -17.52 11.41
CA LEU A 415 13.12 -16.07 11.58
C LEU A 415 12.00 -15.43 10.74
N LEU A 416 11.15 -14.62 11.37
CA LEU A 416 10.04 -13.91 10.77
C LEU A 416 10.49 -12.57 10.18
N ALA A 417 9.99 -12.28 8.99
CA ALA A 417 10.10 -10.97 8.35
C ALA A 417 8.73 -10.26 8.29
N ASP A 418 8.75 -8.93 8.18
CA ASP A 418 7.52 -8.15 7.97
C ASP A 418 6.73 -8.67 6.75
N GLY A 419 5.44 -8.90 6.94
CA GLY A 419 4.54 -9.40 5.92
C GLY A 419 4.43 -10.92 5.85
N ASP A 420 5.25 -11.68 6.58
CA ASP A 420 5.22 -13.14 6.57
C ASP A 420 3.85 -13.69 6.93
N ARG A 421 3.38 -14.67 6.15
CA ARG A 421 2.13 -15.39 6.41
C ARG A 421 2.43 -16.73 7.06
N ILE A 422 1.92 -16.91 8.27
CA ILE A 422 2.10 -18.11 9.09
C ILE A 422 0.78 -18.90 9.06
N GLY A 423 0.80 -20.09 8.47
CA GLY A 423 -0.30 -21.05 8.46
C GLY A 423 -0.17 -22.04 9.61
N LEU A 424 -1.25 -22.22 10.36
CA LEU A 424 -1.37 -23.19 11.46
C LEU A 424 -1.91 -24.55 10.98
N ASP A 425 -2.47 -24.62 9.78
CA ASP A 425 -2.97 -25.85 9.17
C ASP A 425 -2.37 -26.08 7.77
N ALA A 426 -2.50 -27.32 7.29
CA ALA A 426 -1.98 -27.71 5.98
C ALA A 426 -2.73 -27.05 4.82
N GLU A 427 -4.01 -26.75 5.01
CA GLU A 427 -4.94 -26.27 3.98
C GLU A 427 -5.04 -24.74 3.89
N ARG A 428 -4.21 -24.00 4.64
CA ARG A 428 -4.14 -22.52 4.70
C ARG A 428 -5.45 -21.84 5.12
N ARG A 429 -6.36 -22.57 5.79
CA ARG A 429 -7.64 -22.01 6.27
C ARG A 429 -7.44 -21.19 7.53
N CYS A 430 -6.50 -21.60 8.38
CA CYS A 430 -6.09 -20.88 9.57
C CYS A 430 -4.71 -20.26 9.35
N SER A 431 -4.68 -18.97 9.02
CA SER A 431 -3.41 -18.25 8.84
C SER A 431 -3.40 -16.92 9.56
N MET A 432 -2.20 -16.45 9.89
CA MET A 432 -1.96 -15.14 10.47
C MET A 432 -0.86 -14.43 9.68
N LYS A 433 -0.93 -13.10 9.62
CA LYS A 433 0.08 -12.27 8.98
C LYS A 433 0.88 -11.54 10.05
N PHE A 434 2.18 -11.74 10.05
CA PHE A 434 3.11 -11.06 10.92
C PHE A 434 3.54 -9.74 10.27
N ARG A 435 3.59 -8.66 11.07
CA ARG A 435 4.04 -7.34 10.62
C ARG A 435 4.87 -6.65 11.70
N VAL A 436 5.82 -5.82 11.27
CA VAL A 436 6.58 -4.88 12.11
C VAL A 436 6.43 -3.49 11.50
N PRO A 437 5.33 -2.77 11.80
CA PRO A 437 4.95 -1.56 11.06
C PRO A 437 5.95 -0.39 11.16
N HIS A 438 6.66 -0.28 12.28
CA HIS A 438 7.55 0.84 12.55
C HIS A 438 8.99 0.39 12.78
N ALA A 439 9.92 0.71 11.87
CA ALA A 439 11.30 0.19 11.91
C ALA A 439 12.10 0.52 13.19
N ALA A 440 11.81 1.64 13.85
CA ALA A 440 12.46 2.00 15.12
C ALA A 440 11.85 1.30 16.35
N SER A 441 10.78 0.50 16.17
CA SER A 441 10.11 -0.24 17.22
C SER A 441 10.11 -1.72 16.88
N THR A 442 10.42 -2.56 17.86
CA THR A 442 10.28 -4.01 17.73
C THR A 442 8.88 -4.47 18.12
N THR A 443 7.93 -3.56 18.31
CA THR A 443 6.53 -3.92 18.48
C THR A 443 5.99 -4.51 17.18
N ALA A 444 5.55 -5.76 17.24
CA ALA A 444 4.98 -6.46 16.10
C ALA A 444 3.45 -6.54 16.16
N VAL A 445 2.82 -6.69 15.01
CA VAL A 445 1.38 -6.91 14.85
C VAL A 445 1.15 -8.25 14.16
N VAL A 446 0.30 -9.08 14.74
CA VAL A 446 -0.16 -10.33 14.14
C VAL A 446 -1.63 -10.18 13.78
N ASP A 447 -1.92 -10.08 12.48
CA ASP A 447 -3.28 -10.05 11.97
C ASP A 447 -3.80 -11.48 11.77
N LEU A 448 -4.90 -11.81 12.43
CA LEU A 448 -5.58 -13.09 12.29
C LEU A 448 -6.44 -13.09 11.01
N SER A 449 -6.23 -14.09 10.15
CA SER A 449 -6.97 -14.27 8.89
C SER A 449 -7.60 -15.66 8.83
N GLY A 450 -8.87 -15.73 9.20
CA GLY A 450 -9.62 -16.98 9.38
C GLY A 450 -9.95 -17.29 10.85
N PRO A 451 -8.95 -17.49 11.74
CA PRO A 451 -9.22 -17.89 13.11
C PRO A 451 -9.78 -16.74 13.95
N ARG A 452 -10.59 -17.08 14.95
CA ARG A 452 -11.13 -16.14 15.95
C ARG A 452 -10.59 -16.47 17.33
N LEU A 453 -10.46 -15.46 18.18
CA LEU A 453 -10.21 -15.63 19.61
C LEU A 453 -11.48 -16.12 20.29
N SER A 454 -11.34 -16.85 21.40
CA SER A 454 -12.50 -17.39 22.14
C SER A 454 -13.35 -16.31 22.81
N ASN A 455 -12.73 -15.19 23.25
CA ASN A 455 -13.35 -14.25 24.18
C ASN A 455 -13.51 -12.80 23.64
N ALA A 456 -13.18 -12.53 22.37
CA ALA A 456 -13.44 -11.22 21.75
C ALA A 456 -13.46 -11.30 20.22
N ASP A 457 -14.09 -10.32 19.54
CA ASP A 457 -13.96 -10.12 18.08
C ASP A 457 -12.62 -9.44 17.70
N THR A 458 -11.62 -9.58 18.57
CA THR A 458 -10.27 -9.08 18.36
C THR A 458 -9.59 -9.91 17.27
N ARG A 459 -9.16 -9.24 16.19
CA ARG A 459 -8.46 -9.89 15.06
C ARG A 459 -7.01 -9.47 14.93
N ARG A 460 -6.53 -8.59 15.81
CA ARG A 460 -5.14 -8.15 15.83
C ARG A 460 -4.54 -8.35 17.20
N ILE A 461 -3.38 -8.98 17.20
CA ILE A 461 -2.55 -9.17 18.38
C ILE A 461 -1.34 -8.26 18.22
N ILE A 462 -0.99 -7.54 19.26
CA ILE A 462 0.14 -6.62 19.33
C ILE A 462 1.14 -7.24 20.29
N LEU A 463 2.33 -7.55 19.80
CA LEU A 463 3.45 -8.02 20.59
C LEU A 463 4.24 -6.79 21.02
N LEU A 464 3.81 -6.16 22.10
CA LEU A 464 4.35 -4.89 22.58
C LEU A 464 5.78 -5.05 23.08
N ASP A 465 6.64 -4.13 22.65
CA ASP A 465 7.97 -3.95 23.21
C ASP A 465 8.07 -2.58 23.90
N ARG A 466 8.69 -1.59 23.25
CA ARG A 466 8.95 -0.26 23.82
C ARG A 466 7.92 0.81 23.46
N SER A 467 7.25 0.69 22.32
CA SER A 467 6.33 1.74 21.87
C SER A 467 5.19 1.19 21.04
N LEU A 468 4.03 1.85 21.12
CA LEU A 468 2.86 1.55 20.32
C LEU A 468 2.40 2.82 19.59
N VAL A 469 2.44 2.78 18.26
CA VAL A 469 2.03 3.90 17.40
C VAL A 469 0.60 3.68 16.92
N ILE A 470 -0.27 4.65 17.20
CA ILE A 470 -1.66 4.73 16.76
C ILE A 470 -1.79 5.94 15.84
N GLY A 471 -2.30 5.81 14.62
CA GLY A 471 -2.33 6.98 13.73
C GLY A 471 -2.76 6.70 12.30
N PRO A 472 -2.85 7.75 11.47
CA PRO A 472 -3.15 7.61 10.06
C PRO A 472 -1.95 6.99 9.33
N GLY A 473 -2.21 5.97 8.52
CA GLY A 473 -1.20 5.43 7.61
C GLY A 473 -0.57 4.08 7.99
N PRO A 474 0.35 3.59 7.14
CA PRO A 474 0.81 2.19 7.17
C PRO A 474 1.90 1.90 8.21
N ALA A 475 2.55 2.93 8.77
CA ALA A 475 3.57 2.79 9.82
C ALA A 475 2.98 2.65 11.24
N SER A 476 1.66 2.80 11.37
CA SER A 476 0.95 2.64 12.63
C SER A 476 0.72 1.17 12.96
N HIS A 477 0.98 0.78 14.20
CA HIS A 477 0.61 -0.53 14.73
C HIS A 477 -0.91 -0.66 14.82
N VAL A 478 -1.56 0.43 15.23
CA VAL A 478 -3.01 0.60 15.16
C VAL A 478 -3.33 1.71 14.16
N ARG A 479 -3.88 1.31 13.01
CA ARG A 479 -4.33 2.26 12.00
C ARG A 479 -5.62 2.94 12.47
N ALA A 480 -5.57 4.25 12.62
CA ALA A 480 -6.69 5.11 12.98
C ALA A 480 -6.70 6.31 12.03
N ASP A 481 -7.45 6.18 10.92
CA ASP A 481 -7.47 7.18 9.85
C ASP A 481 -8.19 8.49 10.24
N ALA A 482 -8.93 8.48 11.35
CA ALA A 482 -9.58 9.65 11.92
C ALA A 482 -8.63 10.58 12.71
N LEU A 483 -7.38 10.18 12.92
CA LEU A 483 -6.37 11.01 13.59
C LEU A 483 -5.59 11.82 12.55
N ASP A 484 -5.31 13.09 12.84
CA ASP A 484 -4.50 13.95 11.97
C ASP A 484 -2.99 13.67 12.07
N ALA A 485 -2.55 13.08 13.18
CA ALA A 485 -1.15 12.80 13.46
C ALA A 485 -0.98 11.47 14.23
N PRO A 486 0.19 10.82 14.13
CA PRO A 486 0.47 9.62 14.90
C PRO A 486 0.62 9.94 16.39
N TRP A 487 -0.05 9.13 17.20
CA TRP A 487 -0.04 9.13 18.65
C TRP A 487 0.82 7.96 19.15
N VAL A 488 1.92 8.27 19.85
CA VAL A 488 2.95 7.29 20.23
C VAL A 488 2.91 7.03 21.72
N LEU A 489 2.40 5.86 22.08
CA LEU A 489 2.47 5.33 23.44
C LEU A 489 3.87 4.77 23.70
N THR A 490 4.48 5.10 24.83
CA THR A 490 5.82 4.57 25.20
C THR A 490 5.77 3.81 26.52
N VAL A 491 6.44 2.66 26.57
CA VAL A 491 6.63 1.89 27.80
C VAL A 491 7.89 2.39 28.49
N ARG A 492 7.76 2.82 29.76
CA ARG A 492 8.87 3.27 30.62
C ARG A 492 8.64 2.72 32.03
N ASP A 493 9.67 2.15 32.64
CA ASP A 493 9.60 1.60 34.01
C ASP A 493 8.39 0.67 34.24
N GLY A 494 8.11 -0.17 33.24
CA GLY A 494 6.99 -1.11 33.30
C GLY A 494 5.60 -0.48 33.19
N ALA A 495 5.48 0.81 32.90
CA ALA A 495 4.23 1.55 32.72
C ALA A 495 4.11 2.17 31.32
N LEU A 496 2.89 2.50 30.88
CA LEU A 496 2.60 3.01 29.53
C LEU A 496 2.26 4.50 29.63
N TYR A 497 2.89 5.32 28.80
CA TYR A 497 2.72 6.78 28.81
C TYR A 497 2.20 7.27 27.47
N ALA A 498 1.30 8.24 27.52
CA ALA A 498 0.84 8.97 26.36
C ALA A 498 1.83 10.07 25.93
N PRO A 499 1.79 10.52 24.67
CA PRO A 499 2.57 11.67 24.21
C PRO A 499 2.31 12.91 25.07
N GLY A 500 3.37 13.50 25.61
CA GLY A 500 3.29 14.74 26.39
C GLY A 500 2.84 14.56 27.85
N ASP A 501 2.38 13.36 28.24
CA ASP A 501 1.97 13.08 29.61
C ASP A 501 3.14 12.62 30.48
N SER A 502 3.24 13.19 31.68
CA SER A 502 4.20 12.75 32.70
C SER A 502 3.66 11.63 33.60
N SER A 503 2.37 11.31 33.50
CA SER A 503 1.72 10.27 34.30
C SER A 503 1.46 9.00 33.48
N ALA A 504 1.70 7.85 34.11
CA ALA A 504 1.37 6.56 33.52
C ALA A 504 -0.15 6.40 33.30
N LEU A 505 -0.50 5.77 32.19
CA LEU A 505 -1.86 5.38 31.86
C LEU A 505 -2.34 4.29 32.82
N SER A 506 -3.50 4.52 33.42
CA SER A 506 -4.12 3.56 34.34
C SER A 506 -5.03 2.60 33.59
N PRO A 507 -4.87 1.27 33.77
CA PRO A 507 -5.83 0.31 33.24
C PRO A 507 -7.27 0.61 33.71
N GLY A 508 -8.23 0.52 32.81
CA GLY A 508 -9.65 0.77 33.04
C GLY A 508 -10.09 2.22 32.87
N ALA A 509 -9.16 3.19 32.94
CA ALA A 509 -9.47 4.59 32.71
C ALA A 509 -9.63 4.88 31.19
N PRO A 510 -10.52 5.81 30.80
CA PRO A 510 -10.57 6.30 29.44
C PRO A 510 -9.29 7.09 29.12
N ILE A 511 -8.73 6.85 27.94
CA ILE A 511 -7.51 7.46 27.43
C ILE A 511 -7.90 8.27 26.19
N ALA A 512 -7.63 9.57 26.20
CA ALA A 512 -7.85 10.41 25.03
C ALA A 512 -6.72 10.19 24.01
N VAL A 513 -7.09 9.78 22.80
CA VAL A 513 -6.17 9.53 21.68
C VAL A 513 -6.56 10.49 20.56
N GLY A 514 -6.07 11.74 20.62
CA GLY A 514 -6.59 12.81 19.76
C GLY A 514 -8.09 13.02 19.99
N GLU A 515 -8.90 12.91 18.94
CA GLU A 515 -10.37 12.97 19.03
C GLU A 515 -11.02 11.63 19.41
N LEU A 516 -10.26 10.55 19.50
CA LEU A 516 -10.75 9.21 19.83
C LEU A 516 -10.64 8.92 21.33
N THR A 517 -11.47 8.01 21.82
CA THR A 517 -11.36 7.46 23.17
C THR A 517 -10.88 6.02 23.11
N ALA A 518 -9.89 5.69 23.93
CA ALA A 518 -9.37 4.35 24.11
C ALA A 518 -9.59 3.87 25.55
N ARG A 519 -9.67 2.56 25.75
CA ARG A 519 -9.64 1.90 27.06
C ARG A 519 -8.68 0.74 27.03
N LEU A 520 -7.86 0.65 28.07
CA LEU A 520 -6.92 -0.45 28.26
C LEU A 520 -7.38 -1.28 29.47
N THR A 521 -7.76 -2.53 29.28
CA THR A 521 -8.18 -3.43 30.37
C THR A 521 -7.24 -4.63 30.45
N GLU A 522 -7.06 -5.20 31.64
CA GLU A 522 -6.40 -6.51 31.77
C GLU A 522 -7.25 -7.59 31.06
N TRP A 523 -6.60 -8.54 30.38
CA TRP A 523 -7.25 -9.60 29.58
C TRP A 523 -7.34 -10.93 30.32
#